data_AF-A0A514ZSQ0-F1
#
_entry.id   AF-A0A514ZSQ0-F1
#
_cell.length_a   1.000
_cell.length_b   1.000
_cell.length_c   1.000
_cell.angle_alpha   90.00
_cell.angle_beta   90.00
_cell.angle_gamma   90.00
#
_symmetry.space_group_name_H-M   'P 1'
#
loop_
_entity.id
_entity.type
_entity.pdbx_description
1 polymer ?
#
loop_
_entity_poly.entity_id
_entity_poly.type
_entity_poly.pdbx_seq_one_letter_code
_entity_poly.pdbx_strand_id
1 'polypeptide(L)'
;MESFLPIIQFLLPEFILENFELTAIDRQEGVFQVHIEEKNADEQDPERKNLLSKGFFPTITVQDFPIRGHQVFLHIKRRRWLNTKTGKVVYRDWTQVAEGTRMTGEFAAFLKDISRYQPD
;
A
#
# COMPACT_ATOMS: atom_id res chain seq x y z
N MET A 1 -21.16 14.67 -0.92
CA MET A 1 -19.76 14.27 -1.17
C MET A 1 -19.46 12.92 -0.52
N GLU A 2 -19.81 12.76 0.77
CA GLU A 2 -19.80 11.47 1.50
C GLU A 2 -20.49 10.32 0.73
N SER A 3 -21.60 10.59 0.04
CA SER A 3 -22.35 9.61 -0.75
C SER A 3 -21.57 8.97 -1.90
N PHE A 4 -20.46 9.57 -2.35
CA PHE A 4 -19.61 9.04 -3.42
C PHE A 4 -18.40 8.26 -2.91
N LEU A 5 -18.09 8.30 -1.61
CA LEU A 5 -16.97 7.57 -1.02
C LEU A 5 -17.06 6.04 -1.26
N PRO A 6 -18.25 5.40 -1.25
CA PRO A 6 -18.36 3.98 -1.59
C PRO A 6 -18.00 3.64 -3.04
N ILE A 7 -17.66 4.61 -3.89
CA ILE A 7 -17.13 4.31 -5.23
C ILE A 7 -15.64 3.95 -5.17
N ILE A 8 -14.91 4.46 -4.16
CA ILE A 8 -13.47 4.26 -4.03
C ILE A 8 -13.13 2.77 -3.80
N GLN A 9 -13.97 2.03 -3.08
CA GLN A 9 -13.88 0.56 -2.91
C GLN A 9 -13.98 -0.23 -4.22
N PHE A 10 -14.48 0.35 -5.30
CA PHE A 10 -14.47 -0.28 -6.62
C PHE A 10 -13.25 0.11 -7.46
N LEU A 11 -12.53 1.16 -7.07
CA LEU A 11 -11.35 1.65 -7.78
C LEU A 11 -10.07 1.05 -7.20
N LEU A 12 -10.01 0.84 -5.89
CA LEU A 12 -8.83 0.32 -5.22
C LEU A 12 -9.16 -0.99 -4.49
N PRO A 13 -8.20 -1.95 -4.45
CA PRO A 13 -8.34 -3.16 -3.66
C PRO A 13 -8.58 -2.83 -2.17
N GLU A 14 -9.43 -3.62 -1.51
CA GLU A 14 -9.75 -3.48 -0.08
C GLU A 14 -8.50 -3.39 0.79
N PHE A 15 -7.49 -4.23 0.51
CA PHE A 15 -6.21 -4.19 1.19
C PHE A 15 -5.54 -2.80 1.17
N ILE A 16 -5.57 -2.10 0.03
CA ILE A 16 -4.99 -0.75 -0.08
C ILE A 16 -5.78 0.22 0.80
N LEU A 17 -7.11 0.16 0.77
CA LEU A 17 -7.98 1.06 1.54
C LEU A 17 -7.83 0.88 3.06
N GLU A 18 -7.67 -0.36 3.50
CA GLU A 18 -7.47 -0.69 4.91
C GLU A 18 -6.09 -0.25 5.40
N ASN A 19 -5.03 -0.50 4.62
CA ASN A 19 -3.66 -0.41 5.12
C ASN A 19 -2.89 0.82 4.65
N PHE A 20 -3.41 1.59 3.69
CA PHE A 20 -2.77 2.77 3.12
C PHE A 20 -3.62 4.02 3.28
N GLU A 21 -2.93 5.15 3.38
CA GLU A 21 -3.52 6.47 3.30
C GLU A 21 -3.11 7.14 2.00
N LEU A 22 -4.07 7.80 1.37
CA LEU A 22 -3.82 8.66 0.23
C LEU A 22 -3.16 9.95 0.73
N THR A 23 -1.93 10.21 0.30
CA THR A 23 -1.17 11.40 0.70
C THR A 23 -1.19 12.50 -0.35
N ALA A 24 -1.28 12.14 -1.63
CA ALA A 24 -1.41 13.11 -2.72
C ALA A 24 -2.03 12.47 -3.97
N ILE A 25 -2.67 13.30 -4.79
CA ILE A 25 -3.03 12.97 -6.16
C ILE A 25 -2.57 14.12 -7.03
N ASP A 26 -1.68 13.82 -7.97
CA ASP A 26 -1.27 14.75 -9.01
C ASP A 26 -1.83 14.32 -10.35
N ARG A 27 -2.10 15.31 -11.22
CA ARG A 27 -2.49 15.07 -12.60
C ARG A 27 -1.52 15.79 -13.51
N GLN A 28 -0.76 15.03 -14.28
CA GLN A 28 0.22 15.55 -15.23
C GLN A 28 -0.11 14.98 -16.60
N GLU A 29 -0.37 15.85 -17.59
CA GLU A 29 -0.60 15.44 -18.99
C GLU A 29 -1.71 14.37 -19.18
N GLY A 30 -2.72 14.35 -18.30
CA GLY A 30 -3.78 13.33 -18.36
C GLY A 30 -3.42 11.99 -17.72
N VAL A 31 -2.30 11.92 -16.99
CA VAL A 31 -1.90 10.80 -16.16
C VAL A 31 -2.15 11.14 -14.70
N PHE A 32 -2.80 10.23 -13.98
CA PHE A 32 -2.96 10.31 -12.53
C PHE A 32 -1.77 9.68 -11.82
N GLN A 33 -1.12 10.46 -10.98
CA GLN A 33 -0.05 10.02 -10.08
C GLN A 33 -0.65 9.99 -8.66
N VAL A 34 -0.92 8.79 -8.16
CA VAL A 34 -1.61 8.58 -6.89
C VAL A 34 -0.57 8.15 -5.86
N HIS A 35 -0.33 8.99 -4.86
CA HIS A 35 0.65 8.74 -3.82
C HIS A 35 -0.04 8.19 -2.57
N ILE A 36 0.37 6.99 -2.17
CA ILE A 36 -0.14 6.31 -0.99
C ILE A 36 0.99 5.90 -0.05
N GLU A 37 0.75 6.05 1.25
CA GLU A 37 1.69 5.66 2.30
C GLU A 37 1.05 4.65 3.24
N GLU A 38 1.82 3.64 3.65
CA GLU A 38 1.32 2.64 4.58
C GLU A 38 1.04 3.27 5.95
N LYS A 39 -0.17 3.03 6.46
CA LYS A 39 -0.61 3.45 7.80
C LYS A 39 0.34 2.90 8.85
N ASN A 40 0.43 3.60 9.98
CA ASN A 40 1.15 3.04 11.10
C ASN A 40 0.36 1.85 11.71
N ALA A 41 1.03 1.05 12.54
CA ALA A 41 0.34 0.05 13.33
C ALA A 41 -0.71 0.73 14.22
N ASP A 42 -1.91 0.15 14.28
CA ASP A 42 -2.91 0.57 15.26
C ASP A 42 -2.38 0.28 16.67
N GLU A 43 -2.46 1.26 17.55
CA GLU A 43 -2.08 1.12 18.95
C GLU A 43 -2.99 0.12 19.69
N GLN A 44 -4.21 -0.10 19.17
CA GLN A 44 -5.16 -1.06 19.71
C GLN A 44 -4.88 -2.50 19.26
N ASP A 45 -4.05 -2.71 18.23
CA ASP A 45 -3.65 -4.05 17.77
C ASP A 45 -2.63 -4.64 18.78
N PRO A 46 -3.00 -5.69 19.56
CA PRO A 46 -2.13 -6.25 20.58
C PRO A 46 -0.86 -6.89 20.01
N GLU A 47 -0.89 -7.34 18.76
CA GLU A 47 0.26 -7.92 18.07
C GLU A 47 1.22 -6.82 17.60
N ARG A 48 0.69 -5.62 17.31
CA ARG A 48 1.47 -4.52 16.77
C ARG A 48 1.79 -3.39 17.75
N LYS A 49 1.29 -3.44 18.99
CA LYS A 49 1.60 -2.46 20.05
C LYS A 49 3.08 -2.23 20.34
N ASN A 50 3.95 -3.15 19.93
CA ASN A 50 5.40 -3.04 20.11
C ASN A 50 6.12 -2.55 18.85
N LEU A 51 5.39 -2.12 17.83
CA LEU A 51 5.94 -1.68 16.54
C LEU A 51 6.09 -0.16 16.53
N LEU A 52 7.33 0.31 16.60
CA LEU A 52 7.65 1.72 16.46
C LEU A 52 7.95 2.05 14.99
N SER A 53 7.28 3.04 14.42
CA SER A 53 7.56 3.52 13.06
C SER A 53 9.03 3.95 12.92
N LYS A 54 9.74 3.39 11.93
CA LYS A 54 11.13 3.71 11.54
C LYS A 54 11.22 4.22 10.10
N GLY A 55 10.20 4.96 9.69
CA GLY A 55 10.13 5.56 8.36
C GLY A 55 9.70 4.56 7.29
N PHE A 56 10.08 4.80 6.05
CA PHE A 56 9.59 4.08 4.89
C PHE A 56 10.71 3.44 4.09
N PHE A 57 10.35 2.43 3.31
CA PHE A 57 11.14 1.95 2.19
C PHE A 57 11.14 2.96 1.03
N PRO A 58 12.05 2.81 0.05
CA PRO A 58 11.95 3.54 -1.21
C PRO A 58 10.56 3.36 -1.84
N THR A 59 10.04 4.44 -2.43
CA THR A 59 8.78 4.43 -3.16
C THR A 59 8.85 3.44 -4.31
N ILE A 60 7.83 2.61 -4.44
CA ILE A 60 7.62 1.77 -5.61
C ILE A 60 6.53 2.40 -6.48
N THR A 61 6.63 2.25 -7.80
CA THR A 61 5.63 2.77 -8.74
C THR A 61 5.03 1.60 -9.51
N VAL A 62 3.70 1.56 -9.56
CA VAL A 62 2.94 0.51 -10.26
C VAL A 62 1.97 1.16 -11.21
N GLN A 63 1.86 0.64 -12.43
CA GLN A 63 0.78 1.04 -13.31
C GLN A 63 -0.50 0.32 -12.89
N ASP A 64 -1.57 1.08 -12.71
CA ASP A 64 -2.91 0.58 -12.42
C ASP A 64 -3.82 0.75 -13.65
N PHE A 65 -5.03 0.21 -13.58
CA PHE A 65 -5.99 0.31 -14.65
C PHE A 65 -6.33 1.77 -14.98
N PRO A 66 -6.44 2.10 -16.28
CA PRO A 66 -6.84 3.44 -16.67
C PRO A 66 -8.22 3.81 -16.14
N ILE A 67 -8.32 4.94 -15.46
CA ILE A 67 -9.59 5.48 -14.99
C ILE A 67 -10.10 6.47 -16.03
N ARG A 68 -11.19 6.10 -16.73
CA ARG A 68 -11.87 6.96 -17.71
C ARG A 68 -10.91 7.52 -18.78
N GLY A 69 -10.06 6.65 -19.34
CA GLY A 69 -9.11 7.02 -20.41
C GLY A 69 -7.82 7.70 -19.92
N HIS A 70 -7.64 7.87 -18.61
CA HIS A 70 -6.43 8.41 -18.01
C HIS A 70 -5.58 7.27 -17.47
N GLN A 71 -4.29 7.25 -17.79
CA GLN A 71 -3.37 6.32 -17.16
C GLN A 71 -3.27 6.63 -15.66
N VAL A 72 -3.08 5.59 -14.86
CA VAL A 72 -2.97 5.70 -13.40
C VAL A 72 -1.69 5.01 -12.97
N PHE A 73 -0.89 5.71 -12.18
CA PHE A 73 0.27 5.15 -11.51
C PHE A 73 0.10 5.31 -10.00
N LEU A 74 0.31 4.22 -9.27
CA LEU A 74 0.31 4.17 -7.82
C LEU A 74 1.76 4.26 -7.33
N HIS A 75 2.08 5.34 -6.62
CA HIS A 75 3.32 5.52 -5.90
C HIS A 75 3.15 5.08 -4.45
N ILE A 76 3.69 3.92 -4.11
CA ILE A 76 3.44 3.26 -2.83
C ILE A 76 4.69 3.40 -1.95
N LYS A 77 4.55 4.02 -0.77
CA LYS A 77 5.58 3.97 0.28
C LYS A 77 5.17 2.98 1.36
N ARG A 78 6.03 2.00 1.57
CA ARG A 78 5.83 0.93 2.56
C ARG A 78 6.52 1.30 3.86
N ARG A 79 5.88 1.02 4.99
CA ARG A 79 6.43 1.41 6.30
C ARG A 79 7.37 0.34 6.83
N ARG A 80 8.39 0.78 7.55
CA ARG A 80 9.28 -0.05 8.36
C ARG A 80 8.95 0.18 9.81
N TRP A 81 8.86 -0.90 10.57
CA TRP A 81 8.68 -0.84 12.01
C TRP A 81 9.87 -1.46 12.72
N LEU A 82 10.23 -0.93 13.86
CA LEU A 82 11.11 -1.59 14.82
C LEU A 82 10.22 -2.28 15.85
N ASN A 83 10.33 -3.60 15.95
CA ASN A 83 9.74 -4.31 17.08
C ASN A 83 10.59 -4.05 18.33
N THR A 84 10.05 -3.32 19.29
CA THR A 84 10.76 -2.89 20.51
C THR A 84 11.10 -4.05 21.44
N LYS A 85 10.42 -5.19 21.32
CA LYS A 85 10.74 -6.40 22.11
C LYS A 85 11.89 -7.19 21.54
N THR A 86 11.97 -7.32 20.22
CA THR A 86 13.00 -8.14 19.56
C THR A 86 14.18 -7.33 19.05
N GLY A 87 14.05 -6.00 18.97
CA GLY A 87 15.04 -5.11 18.38
C GLY A 87 15.16 -5.24 16.85
N LYS A 88 14.29 -6.01 16.20
CA LYS A 88 14.36 -6.28 14.76
C LYS A 88 13.46 -5.33 13.98
N VAL A 89 13.94 -4.94 12.80
CA VAL A 89 13.09 -4.27 11.81
C VAL A 89 12.13 -5.31 11.23
N VAL A 90 10.85 -4.98 11.25
CA VAL A 90 9.77 -5.78 10.68
C VAL A 90 8.99 -4.92 9.70
N TYR A 91 8.36 -5.59 8.74
CA TYR A 91 7.53 -4.99 7.72
C TYR A 91 6.40 -5.96 7.41
N ARG A 92 5.33 -5.44 6.81
CA ARG A 92 4.18 -6.28 6.45
C ARG A 92 4.60 -7.28 5.38
N ASP A 93 4.16 -8.52 5.53
CA ASP A 93 4.26 -9.52 4.46
C ASP A 93 3.07 -9.34 3.50
N TRP A 94 3.39 -9.15 2.22
CA TRP A 94 2.41 -8.89 1.17
C TRP A 94 2.01 -10.15 0.40
N THR A 95 2.63 -11.30 0.68
CA THR A 95 2.24 -12.57 0.05
C THR A 95 0.80 -12.96 0.36
N GLN A 96 0.32 -12.64 1.57
CA GLN A 96 -1.06 -12.89 2.02
C GLN A 96 -2.11 -12.04 1.26
N VAL A 97 -1.72 -10.88 0.74
CA VAL A 97 -2.62 -9.97 0.00
C VAL A 97 -3.03 -10.59 -1.33
N ALA A 98 -2.11 -11.26 -1.99
CA ALA A 98 -2.32 -11.87 -3.29
C ALA A 98 -3.21 -13.11 -3.26
N GLU A 99 -3.42 -13.73 -2.08
CA GLU A 99 -4.27 -14.92 -1.93
C GLU A 99 -5.72 -14.57 -1.61
N GLY A 100 -5.97 -13.45 -0.92
CA GLY A 100 -7.31 -13.05 -0.46
C GLY A 100 -8.03 -12.02 -1.34
N THR A 101 -7.34 -11.36 -2.26
CA THR A 101 -7.92 -10.26 -3.05
C THR A 101 -8.12 -10.66 -4.52
N ARG A 102 -9.24 -10.26 -5.14
CA ARG A 102 -9.45 -10.34 -6.61
C ARG A 102 -8.58 -9.32 -7.36
N MET A 103 -7.29 -9.27 -7.03
CA MET A 103 -6.30 -8.51 -7.78
C MET A 103 -6.08 -9.16 -9.14
N THR A 104 -5.67 -8.36 -10.12
CA THR A 104 -5.13 -8.91 -11.36
C THR A 104 -3.89 -9.75 -11.07
N GLY A 105 -3.66 -10.77 -11.89
CA GLY A 105 -2.47 -11.61 -11.78
C GLY A 105 -1.17 -10.79 -11.80
N GLU A 106 -1.14 -9.67 -12.54
CA GLU A 106 0.03 -8.78 -12.62
C GLU A 106 0.24 -7.97 -11.33
N PHE A 107 -0.81 -7.38 -10.75
CA PHE A 107 -0.66 -6.64 -9.49
C PHE A 107 -0.31 -7.59 -8.33
N ALA A 108 -0.95 -8.76 -8.28
CA ALA A 108 -0.65 -9.81 -7.30
C ALA A 108 0.78 -10.36 -7.47
N ALA A 109 1.22 -10.61 -8.71
CA ALA A 109 2.58 -11.06 -8.99
C ALA A 109 3.62 -9.99 -8.61
N PHE A 110 3.33 -8.72 -8.90
CA PHE A 110 4.18 -7.60 -8.53
C PHE A 110 4.34 -7.49 -7.00
N LEU A 111 3.25 -7.59 -6.24
CA LEU A 111 3.31 -7.56 -4.78
C LEU A 111 4.07 -8.77 -4.20
N LYS A 112 3.93 -9.96 -4.81
CA LYS A 112 4.71 -11.15 -4.46
C LYS A 112 6.20 -10.98 -4.77
N ASP A 113 6.56 -10.26 -5.83
CA ASP A 113 7.96 -10.01 -6.16
C ASP A 113 8.60 -9.04 -5.17
N ILE A 114 7.85 -8.03 -4.74
CA ILE A 114 8.29 -7.07 -3.72
C ILE A 114 8.48 -7.70 -2.34
N SER A 115 7.63 -8.66 -1.95
CA SER A 115 7.80 -9.34 -0.65
C SER A 115 9.06 -10.20 -0.61
N ARG A 116 9.60 -10.60 -1.76
CA ARG A 116 10.87 -11.34 -1.87
C ARG A 116 12.10 -10.43 -1.75
N TYR A 117 11.95 -9.12 -1.97
CA TYR A 117 13.03 -8.16 -1.73
C TYR A 117 13.20 -7.91 -0.22
N GLN A 118 14.14 -8.63 0.38
CA GLN A 118 14.69 -8.28 1.68
C GLN A 118 15.71 -7.13 1.49
N PRO A 119 15.57 -6.00 2.21
CA PRO A 119 16.68 -5.06 2.33
C PRO A 119 17.81 -5.76 3.10
N ASP A 120 19.03 -5.73 2.56
CA ASP A 120 20.25 -6.08 3.31
C ASP A 120 20.44 -5.15 4.53
#